data_AF-A0A5S9XGL0-F1
#
_entry.id   AF-A0A5S9XGL0-F1
#
_cell.length_a   1.000
_cell.length_b   1.000
_cell.length_c   1.000
_cell.angle_alpha   90.00
_cell.angle_beta   90.00
_cell.angle_gamma   90.00
#
_symmetry.space_group_name_H-M   'P 1'
#
loop_
_entity.id
_entity.type
_entity.pdbx_description
1 polymer ?
#
loop_
_entity_poly.entity_id
_entity_poly.type
_entity_poly.pdbx_seq_one_letter_code
_entity_poly.pdbx_strand_id
1 'polypeptide(L)' 'MEWELVMNLRNSVEVIVKDVNGNEYHVTLVKYQNGHYYFMGKWMDIVRAKGYKRDDEISLLWDKSNEVFYII' A
#
# COMPACT_ATOMS: atom_id res chain seq x y z
N MET A 1 6.19 12.57 13.16
CA MET A 1 5.51 11.88 14.30
C MET A 1 4.12 11.45 13.86
N GLU A 2 3.75 10.17 13.83
CA GLU A 2 2.45 9.53 13.46
C GLU A 2 1.31 10.43 12.91
N TRP A 3 0.90 11.47 13.65
CA TRP A 3 -0.01 12.56 13.24
C TRP A 3 0.37 13.27 11.92
N GLU A 4 1.65 13.47 11.66
CA GLU A 4 2.20 14.13 10.48
C GLU A 4 2.03 13.27 9.21
N LEU A 5 2.16 11.95 9.36
CA LEU A 5 1.86 10.98 8.30
C LEU A 5 0.37 11.01 7.95
N VAL A 6 -0.51 11.01 8.98
CA VAL A 6 -1.98 11.07 8.81
C VAL A 6 -2.44 12.36 8.15
N MET A 7 -1.80 13.50 8.43
CA MET A 7 -2.12 14.78 7.77
C MET A 7 -1.65 14.81 6.31
N ASN A 8 -0.51 14.19 5.99
CA ASN A 8 -0.01 14.11 4.62
C ASN A 8 -0.81 13.17 3.71
N LEU A 9 -1.62 12.25 4.26
CA LEU A 9 -2.48 11.37 3.44
C LEU A 9 -3.55 12.13 2.63
N ARG A 10 -3.90 13.38 3.01
CA ARG A 10 -4.72 14.27 2.16
C ARG A 10 -3.99 14.71 0.89
N ASN A 11 -2.66 14.75 0.92
CA ASN A 11 -1.79 15.16 -0.18
C ASN A 11 -1.17 13.96 -0.93
N SER A 12 -1.60 12.73 -0.61
CA SER A 12 -0.97 11.49 -1.03
C SER A 12 0.45 11.28 -0.46
N VAL A 13 0.78 10.04 -0.10
CA VAL A 13 2.09 9.67 0.46
C VAL A 13 2.62 8.46 -0.30
N GLU A 14 3.89 8.49 -0.69
CA GLU A 14 4.54 7.28 -1.22
C GLU A 14 4.84 6.32 -0.05
N VAL A 15 4.46 5.06 -0.22
CA VAL A 15 4.73 3.98 0.74
C VAL A 15 5.30 2.77 0.01
N ILE A 16 6.02 1.94 0.74
CA ILE A 16 6.62 0.72 0.20
C ILE A 16 5.72 -0.46 0.55
N VAL A 17 5.37 -1.26 -0.46
CA VAL A 17 4.76 -2.58 -0.33
C VAL A 17 5.82 -3.62 -0.69
N LYS A 18 6.05 -4.61 0.17
CA LYS A 18 6.97 -5.73 -0.06
C LYS A 18 6.22 -7.04 -0.17
N ASP A 19 6.73 -7.96 -0.96
CA ASP A 19 6.22 -9.32 -0.97
C ASP A 19 7.11 -10.31 -0.20
N VAL A 20 6.64 -11.55 -0.07
CA VAL A 20 7.36 -12.65 0.58
C VAL A 20 8.69 -13.03 -0.10
N ASN A 21 8.90 -12.60 -1.34
CA ASN A 21 10.13 -12.85 -2.11
C ASN A 21 11.13 -11.68 -1.99
N GLY A 22 10.79 -10.63 -1.25
CA GLY A 22 11.62 -9.43 -1.08
C GLY A 22 11.50 -8.41 -2.22
N ASN A 23 10.55 -8.55 -3.14
CA ASN A 23 10.29 -7.53 -4.15
C ASN A 23 9.64 -6.31 -3.49
N GLU A 24 10.12 -5.11 -3.84
CA GLU A 24 9.62 -3.85 -3.31
C GLU A 24 8.86 -3.06 -4.38
N TYR A 25 7.71 -2.52 -3.99
CA TYR A 25 6.82 -1.75 -4.84
C TYR A 25 6.51 -0.41 -4.17
N HIS A 26 6.87 0.68 -4.82
CA HIS A 26 6.52 2.02 -4.38
C HIS A 26 5.11 2.37 -4.87
N VAL A 27 4.16 2.51 -3.95
CA VAL A 27 2.77 2.83 -4.25
C VAL A 27 2.35 4.10 -3.52
N THR A 28 1.32 4.75 -4.02
CA THR A 28 0.80 5.97 -3.40
C THR A 28 -0.37 5.63 -2.50
N LEU A 29 -0.27 5.90 -1.19
CA LEU A 29 -1.37 5.81 -0.25
C LEU A 29 -2.10 7.16 -0.17
N VAL A 30 -3.40 7.15 -0.43
CA VAL A 30 -4.26 8.34 -0.41
C VAL A 30 -5.42 8.12 0.55
N LYS A 31 -5.74 9.14 1.36
CA LYS A 31 -6.99 9.19 2.13
C LYS A 31 -8.09 9.84 1.29
N TYR A 32 -9.12 9.09 0.99
CA TYR A 32 -10.29 9.59 0.27
C TYR A 32 -11.28 10.28 1.21
N GLN A 33 -12.17 11.10 0.65
CA GLN A 33 -13.03 12.03 1.39
C GLN A 33 -13.98 11.36 2.40
N ASN A 34 -14.31 10.08 2.21
CA ASN A 34 -15.18 9.31 3.10
C ASN A 34 -14.41 8.54 4.20
N GLY A 35 -13.11 8.82 4.40
CA GLY A 35 -12.29 8.16 5.41
C GLY A 35 -11.72 6.80 4.98
N HIS A 36 -11.96 6.40 3.73
CA HIS A 36 -11.32 5.21 3.15
C HIS A 36 -9.90 5.55 2.69
N TYR A 37 -9.03 4.54 2.69
CA TYR A 37 -7.65 4.65 2.21
C TYR A 37 -7.47 3.75 1.01
N TYR A 38 -6.71 4.22 0.01
CA TYR A 38 -6.49 3.50 -1.24
C TYR A 38 -5.01 3.51 -1.60
N PHE A 39 -4.52 2.38 -2.08
CA PHE A 39 -3.28 2.34 -2.86
C PHE A 39 -3.60 2.72 -4.31
N MET A 40 -2.88 3.70 -4.83
CA MET A 40 -2.98 4.17 -6.21
C MET A 40 -1.59 4.11 -6.89
N GLY A 41 -1.57 4.36 -8.20
CA GLY A 41 -0.35 4.32 -9.00
C GLY A 41 0.04 2.87 -9.34
N LYS A 42 1.21 2.43 -8.88
CA LYS A 42 1.79 1.11 -9.20
C LYS A 42 1.06 -0.10 -8.59
N TRP A 43 -0.10 0.12 -7.95
CA TRP A 43 -0.94 -0.99 -7.49
C TRP A 43 -1.27 -2.00 -8.60
N MET A 44 -1.57 -1.51 -9.80
CA MET A 44 -1.84 -2.41 -10.94
C MET A 44 -0.62 -3.23 -11.37
N ASP A 45 0.59 -2.73 -11.13
CA ASP A 45 1.81 -3.48 -11.41
C ASP A 45 1.97 -4.64 -10.42
N ILE A 46 1.62 -4.42 -9.14
CA ILE A 46 1.57 -5.50 -8.14
C ILE A 46 0.55 -6.56 -8.55
N VAL A 47 -0.67 -6.15 -8.89
CA VAL A 47 -1.75 -7.06 -9.33
C VAL A 47 -1.30 -7.93 -10.51
N ARG A 48 -0.67 -7.32 -11.52
CA ARG A 48 -0.15 -8.04 -12.70
C ARG A 48 1.02 -8.95 -12.37
N ALA A 49 2.00 -8.47 -11.60
CA ALA A 49 3.19 -9.24 -11.23
C ALA A 49 2.84 -10.47 -10.38
N LYS A 50 1.83 -10.34 -9.52
CA LYS A 50 1.31 -11.42 -8.67
C LYS A 50 0.30 -12.32 -9.37
N GLY A 51 -0.20 -11.90 -10.53
CA GLY A 51 -1.21 -12.65 -11.28
C GLY A 51 -2.57 -12.70 -10.59
N TYR A 52 -2.88 -11.72 -9.73
CA TYR A 52 -4.17 -11.65 -9.05
C TYR A 52 -5.30 -11.47 -10.05
N LYS A 53 -6.41 -12.13 -9.77
CA LYS A 53 -7.63 -12.13 -10.56
C LYS A 53 -8.78 -11.51 -9.77
N ARG A 54 -9.88 -11.33 -10.47
CA ARG A 54 -11.13 -10.94 -9.83
C ARG A 54 -11.48 -11.97 -8.74
N ASP A 55 -11.89 -11.47 -7.58
CA ASP A 55 -12.31 -12.26 -6.41
C ASP A 55 -11.19 -12.98 -5.67
N ASP A 56 -9.92 -12.76 -6.03
CA ASP A 56 -8.79 -13.20 -5.19
C ASP A 56 -8.75 -12.39 -3.89
N GLU A 57 -8.52 -13.08 -2.77
CA GLU A 57 -8.26 -12.44 -1.49
C GLU A 57 -6.79 -12.00 -1.40
N ILE A 58 -6.57 -10.77 -0.94
CA ILE A 58 -5.24 -10.21 -0.75
C ILE A 58 -5.04 -9.90 0.73
N SER A 59 -4.02 -10.51 1.33
CA SER A 59 -3.63 -10.24 2.71
C SER A 59 -2.59 -9.12 2.76
N LEU A 60 -2.83 -8.13 3.61
CA LEU A 60 -1.91 -7.02 3.85
C LEU A 60 -1.56 -6.94 5.33
N LEU A 61 -0.27 -6.77 5.63
CA LEU A 61 0.25 -6.56 6.97
C LEU A 61 1.00 -5.24 7.02
N TRP A 62 0.75 -4.44 8.05
CA TRP A 62 1.55 -3.24 8.33
C TRP A 62 2.65 -3.57 9.34
N ASP A 63 3.91 -3.43 8.93
CA ASP A 63 5.06 -3.47 9.82
C ASP A 63 5.45 -2.05 10.23
N LYS A 64 5.06 -1.70 11.46
CA LYS A 64 5.35 -0.38 12.05
C LYS A 64 6.84 -0.13 12.27
N SER A 65 7.66 -1.16 12.47
CA SER A 65 9.08 -0.99 12.78
C SER A 65 9.89 -0.54 11.57
N ASN A 66 9.50 -1.04 10.39
CA ASN A 66 10.16 -0.73 9.12
C ASN A 66 9.38 0.25 8.25
N GLU A 67 8.20 0.67 8.69
CA GLU A 67 7.28 1.55 7.96
C GLU A 67 6.90 1.01 6.56
N VAL A 68 6.64 -0.30 6.48
CA VAL A 68 6.41 -1.04 5.23
C VAL A 68 5.12 -1.85 5.31
N PHE A 69 4.38 -1.93 4.20
CA PHE A 69 3.31 -2.90 4.02
C PHE A 69 3.87 -4.20 3.43
N TYR A 70 3.40 -5.34 3.92
CA TYR A 70 3.65 -6.64 3.31
C TYR A 70 2.40 -7.16 2.62
N ILE A 71 2.56 -7.66 1.41
CA ILE A 71 1.57 -8.47 0.70
C ILE A 71 1.94 -9.94 0.85
N ILE A 72 1.04 -10.72 1.44
CA ILE A 72 1.27 -12.10 1.87
C ILE A 72 0.38 -13.04 1.08
#